data_AF-K8P346-F1
#
_entry.id   AF-K8P346-F1
#
_cell.length_a   1.000
_cell.length_b   1.000
_cell.length_c   1.000
_cell.angle_alpha   90.00
_cell.angle_beta   90.00
_cell.angle_gamma   90.00
#
_symmetry.space_group_name_H-M   'P 1'
#
loop_
_entity.id
_entity.type
_entity.pdbx_description
1 polymer ?
#
loop_
_entity_poly.entity_id
_entity_poly.type
_entity_poly.pdbx_seq_one_letter_code
_entity_poly.pdbx_strand_id
1 'polypeptide(L)' 'MLNTLASGPLPESERLDMAADQAIAACGGDLRSTIRALILANEFLEYELCEMFKAVTNGTRGKSPGERADWFD' A
#
# COMPACT_ATOMS: atom_id res chain seq x y z
N MET A 1 -13.60 18.85 -15.41
CA MET A 1 -14.32 18.59 -14.15
C MET A 1 -13.50 17.53 -13.43
N LEU A 2 -12.56 17.80 -12.52
CA LEU A 2 -12.49 18.80 -11.45
C LEU A 2 -11.14 19.52 -11.48
N ASN A 3 -11.22 20.84 -11.38
CA ASN A 3 -10.13 21.79 -11.30
C ASN A 3 -9.42 21.67 -9.94
N THR A 4 -8.09 21.75 -9.95
CA THR A 4 -7.26 22.59 -9.08
C THR A 4 -7.92 23.08 -7.78
N LEU A 5 -7.42 22.60 -6.64
CA LEU A 5 -7.55 23.30 -5.36
C LEU A 5 -6.15 23.58 -4.78
N ALA A 6 -5.59 24.71 -5.23
CA ALA A 6 -4.98 25.73 -4.36
C ALA A 6 -3.62 25.52 -3.65
N SER A 7 -2.76 24.61 -4.10
CA SER A 7 -1.31 24.72 -3.85
C SER A 7 -0.59 23.91 -4.91
N GLY A 8 0.53 24.38 -5.46
CA GLY A 8 1.45 23.44 -6.12
C GLY A 8 1.78 22.32 -5.13
N PRO A 9 1.94 21.06 -5.55
CA PRO A 9 2.28 20.00 -4.62
C PRO A 9 3.55 20.46 -3.90
N LEU A 10 3.46 20.61 -2.58
CA LEU A 10 4.63 20.83 -1.75
C LEU A 10 5.67 19.77 -2.18
N PRO A 11 6.96 20.13 -2.26
CA PRO A 11 8.00 19.15 -2.57
C PRO A 11 7.79 17.92 -1.71
N GLU A 12 7.94 16.73 -2.30
CA GLU A 12 7.55 15.47 -1.64
C GLU A 12 8.17 15.33 -0.24
N SER A 13 9.40 15.82 -0.06
CA SER A 13 10.08 15.92 1.24
C SER A 13 9.23 16.66 2.29
N GLU A 14 8.71 17.84 1.97
CA GLU A 14 7.95 18.66 2.90
C GLU A 14 6.61 18.01 3.26
N ARG A 15 5.99 17.30 2.31
CA ARG A 15 4.78 16.49 2.58
C ARG A 15 5.10 15.34 3.52
N LEU A 16 6.23 14.67 3.33
CA LEU A 16 6.68 13.57 4.18
C LEU A 16 7.04 14.06 5.58
N ASP A 17 7.71 15.22 5.69
CA ASP A 17 8.04 15.85 6.97
C ASP A 17 6.78 16.19 7.75
N MET A 18 5.78 16.80 7.11
CA MET A 18 4.48 17.07 7.74
C MET A 18 3.76 15.80 8.18
N ALA A 19 3.79 14.73 7.38
CA ALA A 19 3.16 13.45 7.74
C ALA A 19 3.89 12.78 8.91
N ALA A 20 5.23 12.87 8.95
CA ALA A 20 6.03 12.38 10.06
C ALA A 20 5.69 13.12 11.37
N ASP A 21 5.59 14.45 11.33
CA ASP A 21 5.21 15.25 12.49
C ASP A 21 3.82 14.87 13.01
N GLN A 22 2.87 14.61 12.13
CA GLN A 22 1.53 14.13 12.50
C GLN A 22 1.57 12.75 13.15
N ALA A 23 2.35 11.82 12.61
CA ALA A 23 2.50 10.48 13.18
C ALA A 23 3.16 10.53 14.57
N ILE A 24 4.17 11.38 14.74
CA ILE A 24 4.84 11.62 16.03
C ILE A 24 3.85 12.20 17.05
N ALA A 25 3.07 13.21 16.65
CA ALA A 25 2.06 13.82 17.50
C ALA A 25 0.97 12.82 17.92
N ALA A 26 0.52 11.96 17.00
CA ALA A 26 -0.44 10.90 17.29
C ALA A 26 0.08 9.86 18.29
N CYS A 27 1.40 9.66 18.35
CA CYS A 27 2.07 8.79 19.31
C CYS A 27 2.53 9.52 20.58
N GLY A 28 2.07 10.75 20.82
CA GLY A 28 2.43 11.54 22.00
C GLY A 28 3.91 11.95 22.05
N GLY A 29 4.58 12.02 20.90
CA GLY A 29 5.99 12.37 20.80
C GLY A 29 6.97 11.20 20.96
N ASP A 30 6.50 9.98 21.25
CA ASP A 30 7.40 8.82 21.33
C ASP A 30 7.79 8.31 19.95
N LEU A 31 9.03 8.61 19.55
CA LEU A 31 9.59 8.17 18.28
C LEU A 31 9.60 6.64 18.16
N ARG A 32 9.80 5.89 19.26
CA ARG A 32 9.87 4.43 19.18
C ARG A 32 8.49 3.82 18.92
N SER A 33 7.45 4.32 19.56
CA SER A 33 6.06 3.94 19.27
C SER A 33 5.65 4.39 17.86
N THR A 34 6.08 5.57 17.43
CA THR A 34 5.83 6.07 16.06
C THR A 34 6.39 5.14 15.00
N ILE A 35 7.67 4.76 15.13
CA ILE A 35 8.33 3.85 14.18
C ILE A 35 7.62 2.49 14.15
N ARG A 36 7.23 1.94 15.30
CA ARG A 36 6.47 0.68 15.37
C ARG A 36 5.12 0.79 14.70
N ALA A 37 4.39 1.88 14.91
CA ALA A 37 3.11 2.13 14.27
C ALA A 37 3.24 2.24 12.75
N LEU A 38 4.28 2.92 12.26
CA LEU A 38 4.54 3.04 10.83
C LEU A 38 4.92 1.70 10.19
N ILE A 39 5.73 0.87 10.86
CA ILE A 39 6.04 -0.49 10.38
C ILE A 39 4.77 -1.33 10.29
N LEU A 40 3.93 -1.34 11.34
CA LEU A 40 2.68 -2.09 11.35
C LEU A 40 1.72 -1.61 10.24
N ALA A 41 1.63 -0.30 10.02
CA ALA A 41 0.82 0.27 8.94
C ALA A 41 1.33 -0.18 7.56
N ASN A 42 2.65 -0.23 7.35
CA ASN A 42 3.22 -0.70 6.10
C ASN A 42 2.94 -2.20 5.87
N GLU A 43 3.13 -3.05 6.88
CA GLU A 43 2.81 -4.48 6.80
C GLU A 43 1.33 -4.72 6.48
N PHE A 44 0.43 -3.92 7.09
CA PHE A 44 -1.00 -3.98 6.80
C PHE A 44 -1.32 -3.61 5.35
N LEU A 45 -0.73 -2.54 4.82
CA LEU A 45 -0.93 -2.11 3.43
C LEU A 45 -0.40 -3.16 2.44
N GLU A 46 0.76 -3.76 2.71
CA GLU A 46 1.33 -4.84 1.89
C GLU A 46 0.42 -6.08 1.89
N TYR A 47 -0.16 -6.42 3.04
CA TYR A 47 -1.13 -7.51 3.16
C TYR A 47 -2.39 -7.23 2.34
N GLU A 48 -3.02 -6.07 2.51
CA GLU A 48 -4.23 -5.68 1.77
C GLU A 48 -4.00 -5.66 0.25
N LEU A 49 -2.84 -5.16 -0.21
CA LEU A 49 -2.46 -5.22 -1.62
C LEU A 49 -2.36 -6.67 -2.11
N CYS A 50 -1.70 -7.56 -1.36
CA CYS A 50 -1.62 -8.98 -1.71
C CYS A 50 -3.00 -9.62 -1.82
N GLU A 51 -3.91 -9.35 -0.88
CA GLU A 51 -5.26 -9.91 -0.90
C GLU A 51 -6.09 -9.38 -2.07
N MET A 52 -6.02 -8.07 -2.36
CA MET A 52 -6.67 -7.50 -3.55
C MET A 52 -6.13 -8.11 -4.84
N PHE A 53 -4.82 -8.27 -4.99
CA PHE A 53 -4.23 -8.89 -6.17
C PHE A 53 -4.65 -10.36 -6.33
N LYS A 54 -4.73 -11.12 -5.24
CA LYS A 54 -5.29 -12.49 -5.27
C LYS A 54 -6.75 -12.48 -5.73
N ALA A 55 -7.58 -11.57 -5.23
CA ALA A 55 -8.98 -11.46 -5.64
C ALA A 55 -9.12 -11.11 -7.13
N VAL A 56 -8.34 -10.15 -7.64
CA VAL A 56 -8.35 -9.74 -9.06
C VAL A 56 -7.85 -10.86 -9.98
N THR A 57 -6.78 -11.56 -9.60
CA THR A 57 -6.23 -12.68 -10.39
C THR A 57 -7.09 -13.94 -10.32
N ASN A 58 -7.76 -14.20 -9.20
CA ASN A 58 -8.69 -15.31 -9.06
C ASN A 58 -10.01 -15.04 -9.81
N GLY A 59 -10.45 -13.78 -9.90
CA GLY A 59 -11.62 -13.37 -10.69
C GLY A 59 -11.38 -13.38 -12.21
N THR A 60 -10.12 -13.32 -12.66
CA THR A 60 -9.76 -13.40 -14.10
C THR A 60 -9.35 -14.81 -14.54
N ARG A 61 -9.17 -15.75 -13.60
CA ARG A 61 -9.14 -17.19 -13.88
C ARG A 61 -10.56 -17.70 -14.15
N GLY A 62 -11.11 -17.27 -15.29
CA GLY A 62 -12.02 -18.12 -16.03
C GLY A 62 -11.35 -19.50 -16.16
N LYS A 63 -12.05 -20.53 -15.70
CA LYS A 63 -11.66 -21.93 -15.84
C LYS A 63 -11.22 -22.14 -17.29
N SER A 64 -9.93 -22.29 -17.55
CA SER A 64 -9.44 -22.87 -18.79
C SER A 64 -9.40 -24.39 -18.56
N PRO A 65 -10.32 -25.17 -19.13
CA PRO A 65 -10.14 -26.60 -19.22
C PRO A 65 -9.20 -26.85 -20.41
N GLY A 66 -8.05 -27.46 -20.18
CA GLY A 66 -7.21 -27.94 -21.28
C GLY A 66 -5.74 -28.03 -20.94
N GLU A 67 -5.32 -29.26 -20.65
CA GLU A 67 -4.03 -29.86 -20.99
C GLU A 67 -2.74 -29.04 -20.82
N ARG A 68 -2.01 -29.39 -19.76
CA ARG A 68 -0.55 -29.47 -19.86
C ARG A 68 -0.12 -30.83 -19.32
N ALA A 69 -0.11 -31.82 -20.20
CA ALA A 69 0.46 -33.13 -19.95
C ALA A 69 1.42 -33.44 -21.09
N ASP A 70 2.74 -33.35 -20.82
CA ASP A 70 3.87 -33.90 -21.61
C ASP A 70 5.14 -33.03 -21.53
N TRP A 71 5.84 -33.02 -20.38
CA TRP A 71 7.20 -32.45 -20.30
C TRP A 71 8.27 -33.44 -19.85
N PHE A 72 7.91 -34.72 -19.69
CA PHE A 72 8.85 -35.79 -19.34
C PHE A 72 8.55 -37.06 -20.14
N ASP A 73 8.60 -36.94 -21.47
CA ASP A 73 8.86 -38.06 -22.40
C ASP A 73 9.98 -37.62 -23.36
#